data_AF-A0A381QM36-F1
#
_entry.id   AF-A0A381QM36-F1
#
_cell.length_a   1.000
_cell.length_b   1.000
_cell.length_c   1.000
_cell.angle_alpha   90.00
_cell.angle_beta   90.00
_cell.angle_gamma   90.00
#
_symmetry.space_group_name_H-M   'P 1'
#
loop_
_entity.id
_entity.type
_entity.pdbx_description
1 polymer ?
#
loop_
_entity_poly.entity_id
_entity_poly.type
_entity_poly.pdbx_seq_one_letter_code
_entity_poly.pdbx_strand_id
1 'polypeptide(L)'
;MVKKINLIVATLYSIILAIVEAILNWGDWQYAPLWIVDYLIVIILLSAVFVFKKNIQRLILLLGWSFSAGVMFMALFISLEPTPIALESPDIEGKLPLMGLALIVSIIGIVLTIIDSKNN
;
A
#
# COMPACT_ATOMS: atom_id res chain seq x y z
N MET A 1 9.96 -20.54 -2.06
CA MET A 1 10.41 -19.58 -1.01
C MET A 1 9.88 -18.17 -1.25
N VAL A 2 9.98 -17.66 -2.50
CA VAL A 2 9.46 -16.35 -2.94
C VAL A 2 8.02 -16.09 -2.48
N LYS A 3 7.10 -17.04 -2.69
CA LYS A 3 5.73 -16.94 -2.18
C LYS A 3 5.63 -16.63 -0.68
N LYS A 4 6.36 -17.37 0.16
CA LYS A 4 6.30 -17.20 1.62
C LYS A 4 6.79 -15.80 2.02
N ILE A 5 7.87 -15.32 1.38
CA ILE A 5 8.39 -13.97 1.59
C ILE A 5 7.33 -12.93 1.22
N ASN A 6 6.73 -13.04 0.05
CA ASN A 6 5.69 -12.11 -0.39
C ASN A 6 4.50 -12.05 0.58
N LEU A 7 4.05 -13.20 1.10
CA LEU A 7 2.98 -13.25 2.10
C LEU A 7 3.36 -12.59 3.43
N ILE A 8 4.61 -12.77 3.87
CA ILE A 8 5.12 -12.10 5.08
C ILE A 8 5.18 -10.58 4.86
N VAL A 9 5.72 -10.15 3.72
CA VAL A 9 5.81 -8.72 3.36
C VAL A 9 4.41 -8.12 3.24
N ALA A 10 3.46 -8.79 2.61
CA ALA A 10 2.06 -8.35 2.51
C ALA A 10 1.43 -8.16 3.90
N THR A 11 1.69 -9.10 4.82
CA THR A 11 1.16 -9.04 6.19
C THR A 11 1.75 -7.85 6.95
N LEU A 12 3.08 -7.70 6.94
CA LEU A 12 3.75 -6.60 7.62
C LEU A 12 3.35 -5.24 7.04
N TYR A 13 3.35 -5.12 5.71
CA TYR A 13 2.95 -3.91 5.02
C TYR A 13 1.52 -3.50 5.38
N SER A 14 0.58 -4.45 5.36
CA SER A 14 -0.83 -4.17 5.68
C SER A 14 -1.02 -3.70 7.13
N ILE A 15 -0.33 -4.32 8.08
CA ILE A 15 -0.41 -3.92 9.49
C ILE A 15 0.17 -2.52 9.69
N ILE A 16 1.35 -2.25 9.11
CA ILE A 16 2.00 -0.94 9.22
C ILE A 16 1.14 0.14 8.57
N LEU A 17 0.62 -0.12 7.37
CA LEU A 17 -0.24 0.83 6.64
C LEU A 17 -1.49 1.19 7.47
N ALA A 18 -2.20 0.21 8.01
CA ALA A 18 -3.39 0.45 8.84
C ALA A 18 -3.08 1.27 10.10
N ILE A 19 -1.95 1.00 10.76
CA ILE A 19 -1.53 1.70 11.98
C ILE A 19 -1.13 3.14 11.66
N VAL A 20 -0.28 3.33 10.65
CA VAL A 20 0.17 4.67 10.23
C VAL A 20 -1.03 5.53 9.84
N GLU A 21 -1.96 4.98 9.05
CA GLU A 21 -3.16 5.68 8.63
C GLU A 21 -4.04 6.09 9.83
N ALA A 22 -4.22 5.18 10.79
CA ALA A 22 -4.96 5.47 12.01
C ALA A 22 -4.30 6.56 12.85
N ILE A 23 -2.96 6.58 12.94
CA ILE A 23 -2.20 7.62 13.67
C ILE A 23 -2.34 8.96 12.95
N LEU A 24 -2.20 8.98 11.62
CA LEU A 24 -2.22 10.22 10.84
C LEU A 24 -3.59 10.92 10.83
N ASN A 25 -4.68 10.15 10.90
CA ASN A 25 -6.04 10.69 10.93
C ASN A 25 -6.62 10.76 12.35
N TRP A 26 -5.83 10.45 13.38
CA TRP A 26 -6.33 10.40 14.74
C TRP A 26 -6.74 11.80 15.24
N GLY A 27 -8.04 12.00 15.45
CA GLY A 27 -8.60 13.25 15.96
C GLY A 27 -9.07 14.23 14.89
N ASP A 28 -8.62 14.08 13.64
CA ASP A 28 -9.07 14.88 12.50
C ASP A 28 -9.21 13.99 11.25
N TRP A 29 -10.31 13.22 11.21
CA TRP A 29 -10.59 12.33 10.09
C TRP A 29 -10.94 13.16 8.86
N GLN A 30 -10.07 13.10 7.86
CA GLN A 30 -10.29 13.75 6.59
C GLN A 30 -11.47 13.12 5.82
N TYR A 31 -11.85 13.73 4.69
CA TYR A 31 -12.92 13.24 3.82
C TYR A 31 -12.71 11.76 3.47
N ALA A 32 -13.72 10.93 3.74
CA ALA A 32 -13.62 9.46 3.74
C ALA A 32 -12.92 8.82 2.53
N PRO A 33 -13.13 9.28 1.28
CA PRO A 33 -12.43 8.77 0.11
C PRO A 33 -10.89 8.84 0.15
N LEU A 34 -10.29 9.68 1.01
CA LEU A 34 -8.84 9.82 1.07
C LEU A 34 -8.17 8.70 1.87
N TRP A 35 -8.72 8.34 3.04
CA TRP A 35 -8.13 7.32 3.94
C TRP A 35 -8.72 5.91 3.74
N ILE A 36 -9.96 5.80 3.21
CA ILE A 36 -10.61 4.49 3.04
C ILE A 36 -9.88 3.59 2.04
N VAL A 37 -9.16 4.21 1.09
CA VAL A 37 -8.43 3.52 0.04
C VAL A 37 -7.28 2.71 0.62
N ASP A 38 -6.60 3.21 1.65
CA ASP A 38 -5.53 2.50 2.34
C ASP A 38 -6.05 1.28 3.09
N TYR A 39 -7.19 1.39 3.78
CA TYR A 39 -7.83 0.23 4.40
C TYR A 39 -8.33 -0.79 3.37
N LEU A 40 -8.73 -0.36 2.17
CA LEU A 40 -9.08 -1.28 1.09
C LEU A 40 -7.85 -2.07 0.64
N ILE A 41 -6.68 -1.44 0.50
CA ILE A 41 -5.40 -2.11 0.21
C ILE A 41 -5.12 -3.17 1.28
N VAL A 42 -5.25 -2.80 2.56
CA VAL A 42 -5.06 -3.70 3.72
C VAL A 42 -5.97 -4.93 3.61
N ILE A 43 -7.26 -4.73 3.36
CA ILE A 43 -8.23 -5.83 3.24
C ILE A 43 -7.87 -6.74 2.08
N ILE A 44 -7.54 -6.18 0.90
CA ILE A 44 -7.19 -6.97 -0.27
C ILE A 44 -5.94 -7.82 0.01
N LEU A 45 -4.87 -7.22 0.55
CA LEU A 45 -3.62 -7.94 0.82
C LEU A 45 -3.79 -9.00 1.91
N LEU A 46 -4.47 -8.70 3.02
CA LEU A 46 -4.73 -9.68 4.07
C LEU A 46 -5.67 -10.80 3.61
N SER A 47 -6.64 -10.50 2.75
CA SER A 47 -7.49 -11.53 2.14
C SER A 47 -6.67 -12.49 1.28
N ALA A 48 -5.68 -11.98 0.54
CA ALA A 48 -4.72 -12.80 -0.19
C ALA A 48 -3.91 -13.70 0.76
N VAL A 49 -3.54 -13.22 1.94
CA VAL A 49 -2.76 -13.99 2.92
C VAL A 49 -3.61 -15.12 3.54
N PHE A 50 -4.76 -14.77 4.10
CA PHE A 50 -5.51 -15.68 4.97
C PHE A 50 -6.60 -16.46 4.23
N VAL A 51 -7.33 -15.81 3.32
CA VAL A 51 -8.55 -16.37 2.71
C VAL A 51 -8.23 -17.12 1.41
N PHE A 52 -7.58 -16.45 0.47
CA PHE A 52 -7.39 -16.98 -0.88
C PHE A 52 -6.19 -17.93 -0.97
N LYS A 53 -6.31 -18.99 -1.81
CA LYS A 53 -5.25 -19.99 -2.03
C LYS A 53 -5.02 -20.26 -3.52
N LYS A 54 -3.90 -20.92 -3.84
CA LYS A 54 -3.50 -21.31 -5.21
C LYS A 54 -3.49 -20.13 -6.20
N ASN A 55 -4.07 -20.29 -7.40
CA ASN A 55 -4.03 -19.27 -8.46
C ASN A 55 -4.79 -17.99 -8.11
N ILE A 56 -5.89 -18.09 -7.37
CA ILE A 56 -6.69 -16.92 -6.97
C ILE A 56 -5.88 -16.02 -6.02
N GLN A 57 -5.10 -16.62 -5.11
CA GLN A 57 -4.22 -15.88 -4.19
C GLN A 57 -3.23 -14.99 -4.94
N ARG A 58 -2.66 -15.49 -6.03
CA ARG A 58 -1.73 -14.72 -6.87
C ARG A 58 -2.39 -13.50 -7.49
N LEU A 59 -3.61 -13.67 -8.02
CA LEU A 59 -4.35 -12.57 -8.64
C LEU A 59 -4.70 -11.49 -7.62
N ILE A 60 -5.11 -11.89 -6.41
CA ILE A 60 -5.44 -10.94 -5.34
C ILE A 60 -4.18 -10.24 -4.81
N LEU A 61 -3.03 -10.91 -4.73
CA LEU A 61 -1.76 -10.26 -4.41
C LEU A 61 -1.37 -9.23 -5.48
N LEU A 62 -1.47 -9.58 -6.78
CA LEU A 62 -1.21 -8.62 -7.86
C LEU A 62 -2.15 -7.42 -7.80
N LEU A 63 -3.43 -7.66 -7.54
CA LEU A 63 -4.43 -6.61 -7.39
C LEU A 63 -4.05 -5.67 -6.25
N GLY A 64 -3.81 -6.21 -5.05
CA GLY A 64 -3.46 -5.43 -3.87
C GLY A 64 -2.16 -4.63 -4.05
N TRP A 65 -1.10 -5.27 -4.55
CA TRP A 65 0.18 -4.61 -4.75
C TRP A 65 0.13 -3.53 -5.85
N SER A 66 -0.58 -3.78 -6.96
CA SER A 66 -0.71 -2.80 -8.04
C SER A 66 -1.59 -1.61 -7.63
N PHE A 67 -2.68 -1.88 -6.91
CA PHE A 67 -3.54 -0.83 -6.37
C PHE A 67 -2.77 0.04 -5.36
N SER A 68 -2.03 -0.60 -4.44
CA SER A 68 -1.12 0.08 -3.50
C SER A 68 -0.08 0.95 -4.21
N ALA A 69 0.59 0.42 -5.24
CA ALA A 69 1.57 1.18 -6.00
C ALA A 69 0.94 2.40 -6.70
N GLY A 70 -0.27 2.26 -7.27
CA GLY A 70 -0.98 3.36 -7.91
C GLY A 70 -1.36 4.48 -6.93
N VAL A 71 -1.88 4.11 -5.76
CA VAL A 71 -2.28 5.06 -4.71
C VAL A 71 -1.06 5.78 -4.15
N MET A 72 0.01 5.06 -3.81
CA MET A 72 1.24 5.65 -3.28
C MET A 72 1.95 6.53 -4.31
N PHE A 73 1.92 6.15 -5.59
CA PHE A 73 2.41 7.00 -6.68
C PHE A 73 1.63 8.31 -6.74
N MET A 74 0.30 8.25 -6.76
CA MET A 74 -0.54 9.44 -6.79
C MET A 74 -0.28 10.33 -5.57
N ALA A 75 -0.27 9.76 -4.36
CA ALA A 75 -0.03 10.50 -3.11
C ALA A 75 1.33 11.21 -3.10
N LEU A 76 2.39 10.52 -3.54
CA LEU A 76 3.74 11.08 -3.63
C LEU A 76 3.78 12.29 -4.58
N PHE A 77 3.23 12.16 -5.78
CA PHE A 77 3.31 13.23 -6.78
C PHE A 77 2.39 14.41 -6.48
N ILE A 78 1.19 14.18 -5.91
CA ILE A 78 0.35 15.27 -5.40
C ILE A 78 1.08 16.06 -4.32
N SER A 79 1.82 15.38 -3.44
CA SER A 79 2.58 16.03 -2.36
C SER A 79 3.81 16.81 -2.85
N LEU A 80 4.30 16.53 -4.07
CA LEU A 80 5.41 17.25 -4.70
C LEU A 80 4.96 18.44 -5.55
N GLU A 81 3.69 18.48 -5.95
CA GLU A 81 3.16 19.58 -6.75
C GLU A 81 3.04 20.86 -5.90
N PRO A 82 3.51 22.03 -6.40
CA PRO A 82 3.36 23.32 -5.73
C PRO A 82 1.93 23.83 -5.88
N THR A 83 0.96 23.08 -5.39
CA THR A 83 -0.46 23.46 -5.35
C THR A 83 -0.79 24.12 -4.00
N PRO A 84 -1.83 24.95 -3.93
CA PRO A 84 -2.33 25.51 -2.66
C PRO A 84 -2.65 24.45 -1.61
N ILE A 85 -3.02 23.24 -2.07
CA ILE A 85 -3.37 22.07 -1.24
C ILE A 85 -2.11 21.48 -0.56
N ALA A 86 -0.96 21.48 -1.23
CA ALA A 86 0.31 21.03 -0.65
C ALA A 86 0.83 22.04 0.38
N LEU A 87 0.71 23.34 0.12
CA LEU A 87 1.23 24.41 0.99
C LEU A 87 0.55 24.48 2.37
N GLU A 88 -0.64 23.91 2.55
CA GLU A 88 -1.36 23.91 3.82
C GLU A 88 -1.09 22.71 4.73
N SER A 89 -0.37 21.68 4.28
CA SER A 89 -0.12 20.51 5.14
C SER A 89 1.20 20.67 5.92
N PRO A 90 1.17 20.92 7.24
CA PRO A 90 2.34 21.28 8.03
C PRO A 90 3.41 20.16 8.15
N ASP A 91 3.15 18.96 7.63
CA ASP A 91 3.97 17.76 7.83
C ASP A 91 4.37 17.03 6.52
N ILE A 92 4.39 17.70 5.36
CA ILE A 92 4.80 17.07 4.08
C ILE A 92 6.17 16.42 4.20
N GLU A 93 7.13 17.10 4.83
CA GLU A 93 8.51 16.62 4.96
C GLU A 93 8.60 15.25 5.67
N GLY A 94 7.70 14.99 6.63
CA GLY A 94 7.63 13.71 7.33
C GLY A 94 6.87 12.61 6.57
N LYS A 95 5.87 12.98 5.77
CA LYS A 95 5.01 12.04 5.04
C LYS A 95 5.61 11.59 3.70
N LEU A 96 6.35 12.47 3.02
CA LEU A 96 6.90 12.22 1.70
C LEU A 96 7.84 10.98 1.65
N PRO A 97 8.78 10.77 2.59
CA PRO A 97 9.63 9.58 2.60
C PRO A 97 8.84 8.29 2.83
N LEU A 98 7.77 8.35 3.63
CA LEU A 98 6.90 7.20 3.90
C LEU A 98 6.15 6.76 2.65
N MET A 99 5.61 7.71 1.88
CA MET A 99 4.96 7.44 0.59
C MET A 99 5.94 6.80 -0.40
N GLY A 100 7.16 7.33 -0.47
CA GLY A 100 8.22 6.77 -1.33
C GLY A 100 8.61 5.36 -0.94
N LEU A 101 8.78 5.09 0.36
CA LEU A 101 9.06 3.75 0.88
C LEU A 101 7.92 2.78 0.57
N ALA A 102 6.67 3.19 0.81
CA ALA A 102 5.49 2.39 0.56
C ALA A 102 5.33 2.04 -0.93
N LEU A 103 5.66 2.98 -1.82
CA LEU A 103 5.70 2.75 -3.26
C LEU A 103 6.75 1.71 -3.64
N ILE A 104 7.98 1.84 -3.13
CA ILE A 104 9.07 0.87 -3.38
C ILE A 104 8.66 -0.53 -2.91
N VAL A 105 8.13 -0.64 -1.69
CA VAL A 105 7.66 -1.93 -1.15
C VAL A 105 6.55 -2.52 -2.02
N SER A 106 5.62 -1.70 -2.50
CA SER A 106 4.54 -2.14 -3.39
C SER A 106 5.09 -2.70 -4.72
N ILE A 107 6.06 -2.01 -5.33
CA ILE A 107 6.74 -2.48 -6.56
C ILE A 107 7.45 -3.80 -6.31
N ILE A 108 8.17 -3.94 -5.18
CA ILE A 108 8.81 -5.20 -4.79
C ILE A 108 7.76 -6.31 -4.66
N GLY A 109 6.60 -6.02 -4.04
CA GLY A 109 5.48 -6.95 -3.93
C GLY A 109 4.96 -7.44 -5.28
N ILE A 110 4.81 -6.54 -6.26
CA ILE A 110 4.44 -6.89 -7.64
C ILE A 110 5.48 -7.84 -8.24
N VAL A 111 6.77 -7.48 -8.18
CA VAL A 111 7.87 -8.28 -8.74
C VAL A 111 7.92 -9.66 -8.11
N LEU A 112 7.80 -9.77 -6.78
CA LEU A 112 7.76 -11.05 -6.07
C LEU A 112 6.58 -11.91 -6.53
N THR A 113 5.43 -11.29 -6.79
CA THR A 113 4.23 -12.00 -7.26
C THR A 113 4.40 -12.52 -8.70
N ILE A 114 5.05 -11.75 -9.58
CA ILE A 114 5.35 -12.16 -10.95
C ILE A 114 6.40 -13.28 -10.98
N ILE A 115 7.46 -13.19 -10.18
CA ILE A 115 8.50 -14.23 -10.11
C ILE A 115 7.91 -15.55 -9.63
N ASP A 116 7.02 -15.52 -8.62
CA ASP A 116 6.31 -16.72 -8.16
C ASP A 116 5.42 -17.34 -9.25
N SER A 117 4.89 -16.51 -10.16
CA SER A 117 4.10 -16.98 -11.31
C SER A 117 4.91 -17.78 -12.33
N LYS A 118 6.21 -17.49 -12.47
CA LYS A 118 7.07 -18.14 -13.48
C LYS A 118 7.62 -19.49 -13.00
N ASN A 119 7.58 -19.72 -11.68
CA ASN A 119 8.16 -20.90 -11.03
C ASN A 119 7.12 -22.00 -10.70
N ASN A 120 5.86 -21.83 -11.08
CA ASN A 120 4.77 -22.83 -10.95
C ASN A 120 4.23 -23.18 -12.33
#